data_AF-A0A7Y3V0K7-F1
#
_entry.id   AF-A0A7Y3V0K7-F1
#
_cell.length_a   1.000
_cell.length_b   1.000
_cell.length_c   1.000
_cell.angle_alpha   90.00
_cell.angle_beta   90.00
_cell.angle_gamma   90.00
#
_symmetry.space_group_name_H-M   'P 1'
#
loop_
_entity.id
_entity.type
_entity.pdbx_description
1 polymer ?
#
loop_
_entity_poly.entity_id
_entity_poly.type
_entity_poly.pdbx_seq_one_letter_code
_entity_poly.pdbx_strand_id
1 'polypeptide(L)'
;MRITVYSDLHLEFVDFQPPATDADLVVLAGDISVRGRGVTWANEVFECPVIYVCGNHEYYKGHLHRTLTKMRDAAADHVHILDNESLIIGNTRFLVATAWTDYSATGDYKAAMRVCADWMTDFKRIRIGEGFSKLRPVDLIARNIATREFLATELAKDFDGKTVVITHHCPIQDVAGDGHEGHLGAAYFNQWHDLVAQADVWIFGHTHHAVDTVISGCRLVSNPRGYPGERTGFSSDFTIEI
;
A
#
# COMPACT_ATOMS: atom_id res chain seq x y z
N MET A 1 11.79 9.83 -14.62
CA MET A 1 11.76 8.36 -14.51
C MET A 1 10.32 7.95 -14.73
N ARG A 2 10.07 7.03 -15.66
CA ARG A 2 8.73 6.57 -15.99
C ARG A 2 8.35 5.38 -15.11
N ILE A 3 7.24 5.51 -14.38
CA ILE A 3 6.79 4.50 -13.42
C ILE A 3 5.42 3.98 -13.84
N THR A 4 5.29 2.65 -14.00
CA THR A 4 3.98 1.99 -14.09
C THR A 4 3.45 1.69 -12.69
N VAL A 5 2.19 2.01 -12.41
CA VAL A 5 1.59 1.83 -11.09
C VAL A 5 0.43 0.86 -11.14
N TYR A 6 0.46 -0.15 -10.27
CA TYR A 6 -0.65 -1.08 -10.04
C TYR A 6 -0.92 -1.23 -8.55
N SER A 7 -2.19 -1.35 -8.18
CA SER A 7 -2.61 -1.79 -6.83
C SER A 7 -3.90 -2.60 -6.93
N ASP A 8 -4.20 -3.35 -5.88
CA ASP A 8 -5.48 -4.04 -5.72
C ASP A 8 -5.83 -4.92 -6.94
N LEU A 9 -4.80 -5.55 -7.54
CA LEU A 9 -4.96 -6.40 -8.73
C LEU A 9 -5.76 -7.65 -8.42
N HIS A 10 -5.68 -8.11 -7.17
CA HIS A 10 -6.50 -9.19 -6.62
C HIS A 10 -6.48 -10.45 -7.50
N LEU A 11 -5.27 -10.90 -7.87
CA LEU A 11 -5.07 -12.05 -8.76
C LEU A 11 -5.60 -13.37 -8.17
N GLU A 12 -5.98 -13.41 -6.89
CA GLU A 12 -6.75 -14.52 -6.34
C GLU A 12 -8.15 -14.72 -6.93
N PHE A 13 -8.72 -13.70 -7.56
CA PHE A 13 -10.05 -13.77 -8.16
C PHE A 13 -10.00 -13.84 -9.68
N VAL A 14 -9.22 -12.98 -10.31
CA VAL A 14 -9.13 -12.89 -11.78
C VAL A 14 -7.70 -12.55 -12.19
N ASP A 15 -7.16 -13.32 -13.13
CA ASP A 15 -5.84 -13.07 -13.68
C ASP A 15 -5.73 -11.68 -14.33
N PHE A 16 -4.51 -11.16 -14.39
CA PHE A 16 -4.18 -9.92 -15.06
C PHE A 16 -2.86 -10.08 -15.81
N GLN A 17 -2.89 -9.76 -17.09
CA GLN A 17 -1.69 -9.63 -17.91
C GLN A 17 -1.50 -8.13 -18.18
N PRO A 18 -0.43 -7.50 -17.65
CA PRO A 18 -0.17 -6.11 -17.98
C PRO A 18 0.19 -5.98 -19.46
N PRO A 19 -0.16 -4.86 -20.10
CA PRO A 19 0.35 -4.56 -21.43
C PRO A 19 1.88 -4.43 -21.39
N ALA A 20 2.52 -4.55 -22.56
CA ALA A 20 3.94 -4.25 -22.67
C ALA A 20 4.19 -2.80 -22.21
N THR A 21 5.16 -2.62 -21.32
CA THR A 21 5.55 -1.33 -20.75
C THR A 21 7.01 -1.06 -21.04
N ASP A 22 7.33 0.19 -21.34
CA ASP A 22 8.68 0.74 -21.46
C ASP A 22 9.10 1.50 -20.19
N ALA A 23 8.39 1.29 -19.07
CA ALA A 23 8.67 1.94 -17.81
C ALA A 23 10.04 1.54 -17.24
N ASP A 24 10.70 2.51 -16.61
CA ASP A 24 11.96 2.31 -15.90
C ASP A 24 11.75 1.50 -14.60
N LEU A 25 10.55 1.57 -14.03
CA LEU A 25 10.19 1.00 -12.74
C LEU A 25 8.69 0.62 -12.72
N VAL A 26 8.37 -0.47 -12.04
CA VAL A 26 6.98 -0.82 -11.68
C VAL A 26 6.78 -0.67 -10.18
N VAL A 27 5.67 -0.04 -9.77
CA VAL A 27 5.23 0.01 -8.37
C VAL A 27 3.98 -0.84 -8.21
N LEU A 28 4.05 -1.79 -7.28
CA LEU A 28 2.97 -2.65 -6.85
C LEU A 28 2.52 -2.21 -5.43
N ALA A 29 1.49 -1.37 -5.37
CA ALA A 29 1.03 -0.68 -4.16
C ALA A 29 0.05 -1.52 -3.30
N GLY A 30 0.36 -2.81 -3.13
CA GLY A 30 -0.40 -3.74 -2.29
C GLY A 30 -1.60 -4.40 -2.95
N ASP A 31 -2.10 -5.45 -2.31
CA ASP A 31 -3.23 -6.28 -2.73
C ASP A 31 -3.09 -6.83 -4.17
N ILE A 32 -1.88 -7.23 -4.52
CA ILE A 32 -1.61 -7.86 -5.81
C ILE A 32 -2.15 -9.29 -5.78
N SER A 33 -1.79 -10.05 -4.74
CA SER A 33 -2.39 -11.36 -4.49
C SER A 33 -2.14 -11.82 -3.06
N VAL A 34 -2.98 -12.73 -2.58
CA VAL A 34 -2.74 -13.40 -1.29
C VAL A 34 -1.40 -14.14 -1.21
N ARG A 35 -0.72 -13.99 -0.07
CA ARG A 35 0.58 -14.59 0.29
C ARG A 35 1.65 -14.26 -0.76
N GLY A 36 2.63 -15.14 -0.96
CA GLY A 36 3.71 -14.92 -1.93
C GLY A 36 3.33 -15.06 -3.41
N ARG A 37 2.05 -15.24 -3.75
CA ARG A 37 1.66 -15.43 -5.16
C ARG A 37 1.87 -14.17 -6.00
N GLY A 38 1.68 -12.98 -5.41
CA GLY A 38 1.96 -11.72 -6.10
C GLY A 38 3.44 -11.56 -6.42
N VAL A 39 4.32 -12.05 -5.54
CA VAL A 39 5.77 -12.07 -5.76
C VAL A 39 6.14 -13.01 -6.90
N THR A 40 5.61 -14.24 -6.90
CA THR A 40 5.85 -15.19 -8.00
C THR A 40 5.40 -14.60 -9.34
N TRP A 41 4.22 -13.98 -9.39
CA TRP A 41 3.73 -13.31 -10.58
C TRP A 41 4.64 -12.14 -11.00
N ALA A 42 5.06 -11.28 -10.06
CA ALA A 42 5.94 -10.14 -10.36
C ALA A 42 7.31 -10.59 -10.92
N ASN A 43 7.89 -11.65 -10.35
CA ASN A 43 9.16 -12.23 -10.82
C ASN A 43 9.10 -12.71 -12.28
N GLU A 44 7.92 -13.15 -12.74
CA GLU A 44 7.74 -13.73 -14.08
C GLU A 44 7.30 -12.67 -15.11
N VAL A 45 6.54 -11.67 -14.67
CA VAL A 45 5.87 -10.72 -15.57
C VAL A 45 6.73 -9.50 -15.90
N PHE A 46 7.62 -9.09 -15.00
CA PHE A 46 8.44 -7.90 -15.18
C PHE A 46 9.93 -8.25 -15.31
N GLU A 47 10.62 -7.54 -16.17
CA GLU A 47 12.09 -7.61 -16.29
C GLU A 47 12.78 -6.36 -15.70
N CYS A 48 12.05 -5.24 -15.60
CA CYS A 48 12.53 -4.02 -14.95
C CYS A 48 12.45 -4.13 -13.43
N PRO A 49 13.11 -3.23 -12.68
CA PRO A 49 12.94 -3.15 -11.23
C PRO A 49 11.46 -3.01 -10.84
N VAL A 50 11.09 -3.64 -9.73
CA VAL A 50 9.76 -3.62 -9.12
C VAL A 50 9.90 -3.21 -7.66
N ILE A 51 9.14 -2.21 -7.23
CA ILE A 51 8.92 -1.94 -5.80
C ILE A 51 7.57 -2.53 -5.41
N TYR A 52 7.57 -3.42 -4.43
CA TYR A 52 6.40 -4.11 -3.93
C TYR A 52 6.18 -3.75 -2.46
N VAL A 53 5.02 -3.20 -2.15
CA VAL A 53 4.53 -3.11 -0.77
C VAL A 53 3.38 -4.10 -0.59
N CYS A 54 3.34 -4.78 0.56
CA CYS A 54 2.18 -5.63 0.87
C CYS A 54 0.96 -4.76 1.17
N GLY A 55 -0.20 -5.19 0.71
CA GLY A 55 -1.48 -4.80 1.28
C GLY A 55 -1.96 -5.78 2.33
N ASN A 56 -3.25 -5.71 2.69
CA ASN A 56 -3.83 -6.62 3.67
C ASN A 56 -4.07 -8.01 3.11
N HIS A 57 -4.35 -8.14 1.80
CA HIS A 57 -4.63 -9.43 1.15
C HIS A 57 -3.41 -10.32 1.07
N GLU A 58 -2.18 -9.79 0.92
CA GLU A 58 -0.95 -10.58 1.03
C GLU A 58 -0.93 -11.41 2.33
N TYR A 59 -1.49 -10.88 3.43
CA TYR A 59 -1.53 -11.57 4.71
C TYR A 59 -2.72 -12.51 4.90
N TYR A 60 -3.69 -12.56 3.97
CA TYR A 60 -4.87 -13.41 4.09
C TYR A 60 -4.50 -14.90 4.08
N LYS A 61 -5.07 -15.63 5.05
CA LYS A 61 -4.72 -17.04 5.34
C LYS A 61 -3.21 -17.21 5.66
N GLY A 62 -2.55 -16.13 6.03
CA GLY A 62 -1.13 -16.07 6.36
C GLY A 62 -0.90 -15.50 7.75
N HIS A 63 0.33 -15.07 7.98
CA HIS A 63 0.77 -14.52 9.26
C HIS A 63 1.52 -13.21 9.00
N LEU A 64 1.21 -12.16 9.77
CA LEU A 64 1.64 -10.78 9.51
C LEU A 64 3.16 -10.60 9.35
N HIS A 65 3.97 -11.30 10.16
CA HIS A 65 5.43 -11.30 10.00
C HIS A 65 5.96 -12.39 9.04
N ARG A 66 5.64 -13.66 9.33
CA ARG A 66 6.16 -14.82 8.58
C ARG A 66 5.81 -14.80 7.09
N THR A 67 4.68 -14.21 6.70
CA THR A 67 4.33 -14.07 5.28
C THR A 67 5.29 -13.12 4.59
N LEU A 68 5.56 -11.93 5.17
CA LEU A 68 6.50 -10.96 4.61
C LEU A 68 7.90 -11.56 4.45
N THR A 69 8.39 -12.31 5.45
CA THR A 69 9.68 -13.02 5.35
C THR A 69 9.70 -13.97 4.16
N LYS A 70 8.68 -14.83 4.02
CA LYS A 70 8.60 -15.78 2.89
C LYS A 70 8.47 -15.10 1.53
N MET A 71 7.80 -13.96 1.49
CA MET A 71 7.68 -13.15 0.29
C MET A 71 9.06 -12.63 -0.14
N ARG A 72 9.82 -12.05 0.79
CA ARG A 72 11.21 -11.61 0.55
C ARG A 72 12.12 -12.75 0.10
N ASP A 73 12.03 -13.91 0.75
CA ASP A 73 12.84 -15.08 0.38
C ASP A 73 12.54 -15.60 -1.04
N ALA A 74 11.35 -15.31 -1.59
CA ALA A 74 10.90 -15.76 -2.90
C ALA A 74 11.08 -14.71 -4.01
N ALA A 75 11.47 -13.48 -3.69
CA ALA A 75 11.65 -12.43 -4.68
C ALA A 75 12.90 -12.67 -5.52
N ALA A 76 12.79 -12.38 -6.82
CA ALA A 76 13.95 -12.22 -7.70
C ALA A 76 14.69 -10.92 -7.38
N ASP A 77 15.95 -10.80 -7.82
CA ASP A 77 16.83 -9.67 -7.49
C ASP A 77 16.25 -8.29 -7.90
N HIS A 78 15.41 -8.25 -8.92
CA HIS A 78 14.76 -7.03 -9.42
C HIS A 78 13.43 -6.71 -8.70
N VAL A 79 12.95 -7.57 -7.81
CA VAL A 79 11.69 -7.37 -7.06
C VAL A 79 11.98 -7.03 -5.60
N HIS A 80 11.77 -5.77 -5.24
CA HIS A 80 12.07 -5.24 -3.91
C HIS A 80 10.81 -5.20 -3.05
N ILE A 81 10.68 -6.13 -2.11
CA ILE A 81 9.55 -6.17 -1.16
C ILE A 81 9.92 -5.44 0.13
N LEU A 82 9.30 -4.28 0.33
CA LEU A 82 9.70 -3.30 1.33
C LEU A 82 8.57 -3.01 2.33
N ASP A 83 8.91 -2.82 3.60
CA ASP A 83 7.96 -2.37 4.64
C ASP A 83 8.71 -1.58 5.73
N ASN A 84 8.42 -0.29 5.84
CA ASN A 84 9.18 0.70 6.62
C ASN A 84 10.66 0.77 6.21
N GLU A 85 10.90 0.77 4.90
CA GLU A 85 12.24 0.80 4.31
C GLU A 85 12.34 1.86 3.22
N SER A 86 13.58 2.30 2.96
CA SER A 86 13.93 3.27 1.94
C SER A 86 14.75 2.62 0.85
N LEU A 87 14.48 2.96 -0.41
CA LEU A 87 15.25 2.53 -1.57
C LEU A 87 15.55 3.74 -2.45
N ILE A 88 16.79 3.87 -2.92
CA ILE A 88 17.19 4.94 -3.84
C ILE A 88 17.47 4.32 -5.21
N ILE A 89 16.82 4.85 -6.25
CA ILE A 89 17.06 4.48 -7.65
C ILE A 89 17.32 5.77 -8.43
N GLY A 90 18.52 5.92 -8.99
CA GLY A 90 18.93 7.17 -9.63
C GLY A 90 18.90 8.35 -8.66
N ASN A 91 18.14 9.40 -9.00
CA ASN A 91 17.97 10.58 -8.15
C ASN A 91 16.62 10.63 -7.42
N THR A 92 16.04 9.46 -7.15
CA THR A 92 14.75 9.32 -6.48
C THR A 92 14.87 8.43 -5.26
N ARG A 93 14.37 8.91 -4.13
CA ARG A 93 14.21 8.17 -2.87
C ARG A 93 12.77 7.69 -2.76
N PHE A 94 12.60 6.38 -2.57
CA PHE A 94 11.33 5.73 -2.33
C PHE A 94 11.22 5.35 -0.86
N LEU A 95 10.17 5.78 -0.18
CA LEU A 95 9.85 5.43 1.20
C LEU A 95 8.62 4.51 1.19
N VAL A 96 8.78 3.26 1.60
CA VAL A 96 7.78 2.22 1.33
C VAL A 96 7.29 1.57 2.61
N ALA A 97 5.97 1.53 2.81
CA ALA A 97 5.36 0.93 3.99
C ALA A 97 3.91 0.53 3.78
N THR A 98 3.45 -0.56 4.39
CA THR A 98 2.04 -1.00 4.29
C THR A 98 1.05 0.09 4.79
N ALA A 99 1.48 0.84 5.80
CA ALA A 99 0.74 1.98 6.39
C ALA A 99 -0.64 1.66 6.97
N TRP A 100 -0.82 0.48 7.57
CA TRP A 100 -1.98 0.12 8.41
C TRP A 100 -2.46 1.30 9.25
N THR A 101 -3.76 1.38 9.56
CA THR A 101 -4.32 2.55 10.29
C THR A 101 -4.26 2.42 11.81
N ASP A 102 -4.37 3.56 12.50
CA ASP A 102 -4.56 3.65 13.95
C ASP A 102 -6.03 3.86 14.38
N TYR A 103 -6.94 3.86 13.41
CA TYR A 103 -8.39 4.10 13.58
C TYR A 103 -8.78 5.48 14.11
N SER A 104 -7.84 6.42 14.24
CA SER A 104 -8.12 7.77 14.75
C SER A 104 -8.85 8.66 13.74
N ALA A 105 -8.81 8.28 12.45
CA ALA A 105 -9.18 9.13 11.32
C ALA A 105 -10.65 9.57 11.28
N THR A 106 -11.51 9.00 12.11
CA THR A 106 -12.96 9.30 12.16
C THR A 106 -13.41 9.92 13.49
N GLY A 107 -12.45 10.37 14.32
CA GLY A 107 -12.70 11.16 15.54
C GLY A 107 -13.00 10.36 16.82
N ASP A 108 -13.59 9.16 16.72
CA ASP A 108 -13.76 8.24 17.86
C ASP A 108 -13.07 6.90 17.57
N TYR A 109 -11.80 6.81 17.98
CA TYR A 109 -10.99 5.62 17.73
C TYR A 109 -11.55 4.36 18.41
N LYS A 110 -12.26 4.48 19.55
CA LYS A 110 -12.81 3.31 20.27
C LYS A 110 -14.00 2.74 19.50
N ALA A 111 -14.88 3.61 19.01
CA ALA A 111 -15.98 3.21 18.15
C ALA A 111 -15.45 2.62 16.83
N ALA A 112 -14.46 3.26 16.22
CA ALA A 112 -13.81 2.78 15.00
C ALA A 112 -13.15 1.43 15.16
N MET A 113 -12.33 1.22 16.20
CA MET A 113 -11.74 -0.09 16.46
C MET A 113 -12.79 -1.20 16.56
N ARG A 114 -13.93 -0.93 17.24
CA ARG A 114 -15.00 -1.91 17.37
C ARG A 114 -15.66 -2.21 16.03
N VAL A 115 -16.07 -1.18 15.30
CA VAL A 115 -16.70 -1.33 13.98
C VAL A 115 -15.77 -2.05 13.02
N CYS A 116 -14.51 -1.61 12.90
CA CYS A 116 -13.54 -2.23 12.01
C CYS A 116 -13.25 -3.68 12.41
N ALA A 117 -13.16 -4.00 13.71
CA ALA A 117 -12.96 -5.39 14.18
C ALA A 117 -14.06 -6.35 13.72
N ASP A 118 -15.31 -5.89 13.71
CA ASP A 118 -16.47 -6.71 13.35
C ASP A 118 -16.58 -6.91 11.83
N TRP A 119 -16.26 -5.86 11.06
CA TRP A 119 -16.47 -5.81 9.61
C TRP A 119 -15.26 -6.24 8.79
N MET A 120 -14.05 -5.79 9.12
CA MET A 120 -12.87 -6.04 8.30
C MET A 120 -12.48 -7.52 8.31
N THR A 121 -12.26 -8.07 7.11
CA THR A 121 -11.90 -9.48 6.91
C THR A 121 -10.51 -9.79 7.46
N ASP A 122 -9.66 -8.78 7.60
CA ASP A 122 -8.31 -8.82 8.16
C ASP A 122 -8.25 -9.57 9.50
N PHE A 123 -9.12 -9.19 10.44
CA PHE A 123 -9.17 -9.77 11.78
C PHE A 123 -9.68 -11.22 11.80
N LYS A 124 -10.27 -11.68 10.70
CA LYS A 124 -10.74 -13.06 10.51
C LYS A 124 -9.66 -13.90 9.83
N ARG A 125 -8.93 -13.33 8.86
CA ARG A 125 -8.04 -14.06 7.94
C ARG A 125 -6.55 -13.98 8.26
N ILE A 126 -6.11 -12.98 9.02
CA ILE A 126 -4.70 -12.75 9.34
C ILE A 126 -4.37 -13.34 10.72
N ARG A 127 -3.17 -13.90 10.85
CA ARG A 127 -2.60 -14.38 12.11
C ARG A 127 -1.39 -13.56 12.54
N ILE A 128 -1.14 -13.52 13.84
CA ILE A 128 -0.01 -12.79 14.43
C ILE A 128 0.50 -13.48 15.70
N GLY A 129 1.76 -13.20 16.04
CA GLY A 129 2.44 -13.70 17.22
C GLY A 129 2.80 -15.18 17.13
N GLU A 130 3.66 -15.63 18.05
CA GLU A 130 4.13 -17.01 18.07
C GLU A 130 3.00 -18.04 18.21
N GLY A 131 1.91 -17.67 18.90
CA GLY A 131 0.74 -18.52 19.07
C GLY A 131 -0.22 -18.56 17.89
N PHE A 132 0.07 -17.88 16.77
CA PHE A 132 -0.86 -17.76 15.63
C PHE A 132 -2.25 -17.26 16.05
N SER A 133 -2.28 -16.25 16.90
CA SER A 133 -3.52 -15.61 17.33
C SER A 133 -4.17 -14.87 16.17
N LYS A 134 -5.48 -14.63 16.25
CA LYS A 134 -6.15 -13.71 15.33
C LYS A 134 -5.58 -12.30 15.51
N LEU A 135 -5.41 -11.59 14.40
CA LEU A 135 -5.08 -10.17 14.41
C LEU A 135 -6.16 -9.39 15.17
N ARG A 136 -5.76 -8.36 15.92
CA ARG A 136 -6.66 -7.42 16.59
C ARG A 136 -6.30 -5.97 16.18
N PRO A 137 -7.24 -5.02 16.28
CA PRO A 137 -6.97 -3.62 15.93
C PRO A 137 -5.76 -3.02 16.65
N VAL A 138 -5.56 -3.34 17.94
CA VAL A 138 -4.40 -2.86 18.71
C VAL A 138 -3.04 -3.29 18.13
N ASP A 139 -2.99 -4.45 17.48
CA ASP A 139 -1.77 -4.94 16.85
C ASP A 139 -1.42 -4.12 15.60
N LEU A 140 -2.43 -3.53 14.94
CA LEU A 140 -2.26 -2.63 13.79
C LEU A 140 -1.96 -1.19 14.20
N ILE A 141 -2.51 -0.69 15.32
CA ILE A 141 -2.16 0.62 15.88
C ILE A 141 -0.65 0.73 16.14
N ALA A 142 -0.06 -0.28 16.77
CA ALA A 142 1.38 -0.29 17.05
C ALA A 142 2.22 -0.22 15.76
N ARG A 143 1.75 -0.85 14.68
CA ARG A 143 2.38 -0.80 13.36
C ARG A 143 2.21 0.55 12.67
N ASN A 144 1.02 1.14 12.75
CA ASN A 144 0.75 2.48 12.24
C ASN A 144 1.73 3.49 12.86
N ILE A 145 1.86 3.49 14.18
CA ILE A 145 2.75 4.40 14.91
C ILE A 145 4.19 4.25 14.42
N ALA A 146 4.69 3.02 14.32
CA ALA A 146 6.04 2.76 13.81
C ALA A 146 6.22 3.22 12.36
N THR A 147 5.24 2.99 11.48
CA THR A 147 5.28 3.47 10.10
C THR A 147 5.26 5.00 10.03
N ARG A 148 4.40 5.66 10.82
CA ARG A 148 4.32 7.11 10.85
C ARG A 148 5.64 7.73 11.34
N GLU A 149 6.26 7.14 12.36
CA GLU A 149 7.58 7.55 12.88
C GLU A 149 8.68 7.38 11.83
N PHE A 150 8.71 6.23 11.14
CA PHE A 150 9.63 5.99 10.02
C PHE A 150 9.47 7.04 8.92
N LEU A 151 8.25 7.26 8.43
CA LEU A 151 7.99 8.23 7.36
C LEU A 151 8.33 9.65 7.78
N ALA A 152 7.93 10.08 8.98
CA ALA A 152 8.28 11.40 9.51
C ALA A 152 9.80 11.59 9.61
N THR A 153 10.52 10.56 10.07
CA THR A 153 11.97 10.60 10.19
C THR A 153 12.67 10.68 8.83
N GLU A 154 12.25 9.88 7.85
CA GLU A 154 12.88 9.88 6.52
C GLU A 154 12.52 11.12 5.71
N LEU A 155 11.28 11.61 5.77
CA LEU A 155 10.83 12.82 5.09
C LEU A 155 11.54 14.08 5.60
N ALA A 156 11.89 14.11 6.90
CA ALA A 156 12.64 15.22 7.49
C ALA A 156 14.12 15.28 7.07
N LYS A 157 14.66 14.23 6.42
CA LYS A 157 16.04 14.23 5.92
C LYS A 157 16.09 14.90 4.54
N ASP A 158 16.97 15.89 4.42
CA ASP A 158 17.32 16.51 3.14
C ASP A 158 17.71 15.44 2.11
N PHE A 159 17.21 15.60 0.89
CA PHE A 159 17.53 14.74 -0.24
C PHE A 159 17.60 15.58 -1.51
N ASP A 160 18.74 15.56 -2.19
CA ASP A 160 18.98 16.33 -3.43
C ASP A 160 18.36 15.62 -4.64
N GLY A 161 17.05 15.41 -4.59
CA GLY A 161 16.29 14.66 -5.58
C GLY A 161 14.80 14.57 -5.24
N LYS A 162 14.09 13.64 -5.87
CA LYS A 162 12.65 13.43 -5.63
C LYS A 162 12.41 12.43 -4.50
N THR A 163 11.48 12.73 -3.61
CA THR A 163 11.01 11.78 -2.60
C THR A 163 9.61 11.28 -2.94
N VAL A 164 9.50 9.99 -3.22
CA VAL A 164 8.24 9.28 -3.48
C VAL A 164 7.89 8.43 -2.27
N VAL A 165 6.68 8.55 -1.75
CA VAL A 165 6.16 7.67 -0.70
C VAL A 165 5.23 6.65 -1.35
N ILE A 166 5.37 5.38 -0.98
CA ILE A 166 4.52 4.28 -1.45
C ILE A 166 3.89 3.62 -0.23
N THR A 167 2.57 3.69 -0.16
CA THR A 167 1.79 2.98 0.85
C THR A 167 0.78 2.04 0.23
N HIS A 168 0.24 1.10 0.99
CA HIS A 168 -0.99 0.44 0.54
C HIS A 168 -2.22 1.21 1.03
N HIS A 169 -2.32 1.45 2.33
CA HIS A 169 -3.43 2.22 2.88
C HIS A 169 -3.33 3.70 2.48
N CYS A 170 -4.49 4.35 2.40
CA CYS A 170 -4.61 5.73 1.95
C CYS A 170 -4.07 6.71 3.01
N PRO A 171 -3.28 7.74 2.62
CA PRO A 171 -2.64 8.62 3.60
C PRO A 171 -3.60 9.63 4.24
N ILE A 172 -4.63 10.06 3.51
CA ILE A 172 -5.60 11.09 3.93
C ILE A 172 -7.00 10.77 3.40
N GLN A 173 -8.03 11.21 4.12
CA GLN A 173 -9.42 10.97 3.75
C GLN A 173 -9.81 11.62 2.40
N ASP A 174 -9.20 12.76 2.05
CA ASP A 174 -9.53 13.59 0.88
C ASP A 174 -9.45 12.84 -0.46
N VAL A 175 -8.66 11.76 -0.50
CA VAL A 175 -8.45 10.93 -1.71
C VAL A 175 -8.92 9.48 -1.51
N ALA A 176 -9.71 9.22 -0.46
CA ALA A 176 -10.21 7.88 -0.18
C ALA A 176 -11.41 7.46 -1.04
N GLY A 177 -12.02 8.39 -1.79
CA GLY A 177 -13.24 8.13 -2.55
C GLY A 177 -14.48 7.93 -1.65
N ASP A 178 -15.62 7.68 -2.29
CA ASP A 178 -16.91 7.46 -1.63
C ASP A 178 -17.02 6.02 -1.07
N GLY A 179 -17.98 5.77 -0.16
CA GLY A 179 -18.27 4.43 0.36
C GLY A 179 -17.50 4.05 1.65
N HIS A 180 -16.74 5.00 2.20
CA HIS A 180 -15.97 4.84 3.43
C HIS A 180 -16.55 5.67 4.59
N GLU A 181 -17.87 5.89 4.60
CA GLU A 181 -18.52 6.76 5.57
C GLU A 181 -18.56 6.16 6.99
N GLY A 182 -18.64 7.06 7.97
CA GLY A 182 -18.68 6.69 9.39
C GLY A 182 -17.37 6.06 9.85
N HIS A 183 -17.45 5.27 10.92
CA HIS A 183 -16.26 4.76 11.60
C HIS A 183 -15.52 3.65 10.84
N LEU A 184 -16.14 3.02 9.84
CA LEU A 184 -15.49 1.98 9.05
C LEU A 184 -14.37 2.56 8.16
N GLY A 185 -14.49 3.83 7.72
CA GLY A 185 -13.45 4.50 6.95
C GLY A 185 -12.09 4.55 7.65
N ALA A 186 -12.06 4.46 8.99
CA ALA A 186 -10.83 4.41 9.76
C ALA A 186 -10.01 3.12 9.54
N ALA A 187 -10.51 2.13 8.81
CA ALA A 187 -9.74 0.97 8.32
C ALA A 187 -9.09 1.20 6.94
N TYR A 188 -9.41 2.30 6.25
CA TYR A 188 -8.99 2.53 4.86
C TYR A 188 -7.96 3.67 4.74
N PHE A 189 -8.15 4.74 5.50
CA PHE A 189 -7.32 5.94 5.42
C PHE A 189 -6.78 6.41 6.78
N ASN A 190 -5.66 7.12 6.71
CA ASN A 190 -5.03 7.82 7.82
C ASN A 190 -5.40 9.33 7.81
N GLN A 191 -4.82 10.10 8.73
CA GLN A 191 -4.86 11.57 8.76
C GLN A 191 -3.44 12.13 8.72
N TRP A 192 -2.71 11.88 7.64
CA TRP A 192 -1.29 12.22 7.50
C TRP A 192 -1.04 13.41 6.57
N HIS A 193 -1.90 14.43 6.60
CA HIS A 193 -1.73 15.65 5.79
C HIS A 193 -0.36 16.31 5.98
N ASP A 194 0.20 16.23 7.18
CA ASP A 194 1.53 16.76 7.51
C ASP A 194 2.67 16.00 6.81
N LEU A 195 2.54 14.69 6.65
CA LEU A 195 3.51 13.88 5.91
C LEU A 195 3.33 14.03 4.39
N VAL A 196 2.08 14.08 3.92
CA VAL A 196 1.77 14.30 2.49
C VAL A 196 2.42 15.59 1.99
N ALA A 197 2.37 16.68 2.75
CA ALA A 197 2.96 17.97 2.39
C ALA A 197 4.50 17.97 2.25
N GLN A 198 5.18 16.89 2.65
CA GLN A 198 6.66 16.78 2.60
C GLN A 198 7.16 15.88 1.46
N ALA A 199 6.27 15.16 0.77
CA ALA A 199 6.63 14.29 -0.35
C ALA A 199 6.38 14.97 -1.70
N ASP A 200 7.12 14.59 -2.74
CA ASP A 200 6.84 15.02 -4.11
C ASP A 200 5.67 14.24 -4.71
N VAL A 201 5.64 12.93 -4.45
CA VAL A 201 4.62 12.00 -4.95
C VAL A 201 4.26 11.00 -3.86
N TRP A 202 2.98 10.66 -3.76
CA TRP A 202 2.47 9.61 -2.87
C TRP A 202 1.64 8.60 -3.65
N ILE A 203 2.11 7.36 -3.76
CA ILE A 203 1.43 6.26 -4.43
C ILE A 203 0.72 5.39 -3.39
N PHE A 204 -0.55 5.05 -3.58
CA PHE A 204 -1.33 4.23 -2.66
C PHE A 204 -2.37 3.32 -3.37
N GLY A 205 -3.09 2.49 -2.60
CA GLY A 205 -4.16 1.59 -3.06
C GLY A 205 -5.30 1.47 -2.04
N HIS A 206 -5.84 0.26 -1.82
CA HIS A 206 -6.81 -0.16 -0.79
C HIS A 206 -8.22 0.42 -0.89
N THR A 207 -8.36 1.67 -1.30
CA THR A 207 -9.66 2.38 -1.33
C THR A 207 -10.49 2.05 -2.56
N HIS A 208 -9.92 1.30 -3.51
CA HIS A 208 -10.57 0.95 -4.78
C HIS A 208 -11.08 2.17 -5.55
N HIS A 209 -10.41 3.31 -5.37
CA HIS A 209 -10.69 4.56 -6.04
C HIS A 209 -9.43 5.07 -6.73
N ALA A 210 -9.46 5.18 -8.05
CA ALA A 210 -8.36 5.73 -8.82
C ALA A 210 -8.22 7.24 -8.57
N VAL A 211 -6.99 7.68 -8.35
CA VAL A 211 -6.66 9.06 -8.00
C VAL A 211 -5.41 9.49 -8.78
N ASP A 212 -5.45 10.70 -9.31
CA ASP A 212 -4.27 11.44 -9.77
C ASP A 212 -4.53 12.93 -9.54
N THR A 213 -4.06 13.46 -8.41
CA THR A 213 -4.33 14.83 -7.99
C THR A 213 -3.16 15.40 -7.20
N VAL A 214 -3.17 16.72 -6.96
CA VAL A 214 -2.15 17.39 -6.16
C VAL A 214 -2.78 18.03 -4.93
N ILE A 215 -2.27 17.69 -3.74
CA ILE A 215 -2.68 18.28 -2.46
C ILE A 215 -1.43 18.70 -1.72
N SER A 216 -1.40 19.95 -1.23
CA SER A 216 -0.27 20.51 -0.48
C SER A 216 1.09 20.38 -1.19
N GLY A 217 1.09 20.43 -2.53
CA GLY A 217 2.30 20.31 -3.35
C GLY A 217 2.74 18.87 -3.67
N CYS A 218 2.12 17.86 -3.06
CA CYS A 218 2.38 16.45 -3.33
C CYS A 218 1.39 15.89 -4.35
N ARG A 219 1.88 15.15 -5.35
CA ARG A 219 1.02 14.41 -6.30
C ARG A 219 0.60 13.08 -5.68
N LEU A 220 -0.67 12.92 -5.35
CA LEU A 220 -1.24 11.68 -4.86
C LEU A 220 -1.77 10.85 -6.02
N VAL A 221 -1.40 9.57 -6.05
CA VAL A 221 -1.66 8.65 -7.15
C VAL A 221 -2.16 7.31 -6.61
N SER A 222 -3.25 6.80 -7.16
CA SER A 222 -3.77 5.45 -6.91
C SER A 222 -4.32 4.90 -8.22
N ASN A 223 -3.94 3.67 -8.58
CA ASN A 223 -4.45 2.97 -9.76
C ASN A 223 -4.93 1.55 -9.40
N PRO A 224 -6.03 1.44 -8.62
CA PRO A 224 -6.49 0.18 -8.09
C PRO A 224 -7.39 -0.54 -9.08
N ARG A 225 -7.18 -1.85 -9.29
CA ARG A 225 -8.10 -2.64 -10.13
C ARG A 225 -9.40 -3.00 -9.39
N GLY A 226 -9.29 -3.36 -8.12
CA GLY A 226 -10.41 -3.73 -7.26
C GLY A 226 -11.03 -5.09 -7.58
N TYR A 227 -12.19 -5.37 -6.98
CA TYR A 227 -12.87 -6.65 -7.16
C TYR A 227 -13.53 -6.79 -8.53
N PRO A 228 -13.77 -8.02 -9.02
CA PRO A 228 -14.46 -8.24 -10.30
C PRO A 228 -15.82 -7.53 -10.37
N GLY A 229 -15.96 -6.64 -11.34
CA GLY A 229 -17.18 -5.87 -11.59
C GLY A 229 -17.22 -4.50 -10.93
N GLU A 230 -16.23 -4.16 -10.11
CA GLU A 230 -16.09 -2.80 -9.57
C GLU A 230 -15.65 -1.79 -10.63
N ARG A 231 -16.03 -0.53 -10.42
CA ARG A 231 -15.66 0.59 -11.29
C ARG A 231 -14.77 1.52 -10.50
N THR A 232 -13.49 1.14 -10.41
CA THR A 232 -12.49 1.88 -9.63
C THR A 232 -11.88 3.05 -10.39
N GLY A 233 -11.93 3.03 -11.72
CA GLY A 233 -11.18 3.95 -12.58
C GLY A 233 -9.81 3.42 -13.04
N PHE A 234 -9.53 2.13 -12.77
CA PHE A 234 -8.30 1.45 -13.20
C PHE A 234 -7.96 1.67 -14.68
N SER A 235 -6.69 1.97 -14.95
CA SER A 235 -6.13 1.92 -16.30
C SER A 235 -4.93 0.96 -16.34
N SER A 236 -4.96 -0.01 -17.25
CA SER A 236 -3.95 -1.07 -17.32
C SER A 236 -2.58 -0.58 -17.79
N ASP A 237 -2.52 0.56 -18.46
CA ASP A 237 -1.34 1.21 -19.03
C ASP A 237 -0.98 2.53 -18.31
N PHE A 238 -1.52 2.74 -17.11
CA PHE A 238 -1.28 3.94 -16.34
C PHE A 238 0.20 4.08 -15.97
N THR A 239 0.79 5.20 -16.36
CA THR A 239 2.17 5.56 -16.00
C THR A 239 2.25 6.99 -15.52
N ILE A 240 3.17 7.25 -14.60
CA ILE A 240 3.54 8.60 -14.16
C ILE A 240 4.99 8.90 -14.51
N GLU A 241 5.27 10.19 -14.71
CA GLU A 241 6.63 10.71 -14.80
C GLU A 241 6.98 11.42 -13.49
N ILE A 242 8.20 11.16 -13.01
CA ILE A 242 8.81 11.83 -11.86
C ILE A 242 10.18 12.44 -12.20
#